data_AF-A0A388NLT7-F1
#
_entry.id   AF-A0A388NLT7-F1
#
_cell.length_a   1.000
_cell.length_b   1.000
_cell.length_c   1.000
_cell.angle_alpha   90.00
_cell.angle_beta   90.00
_cell.angle_gamma   90.00
#
_symmetry.space_group_name_H-M   'P 1'
#
loop_
_entity.id
_entity.type
_entity.pdbx_description
1 polymer ?
#
loop_
_entity_poly.entity_id
_entity_poly.type
_entity_poly.pdbx_seq_one_letter_code
_entity_poly.pdbx_strand_id
1 'polypeptide(L)'
;MRACSSQTLKLAQSQALVTLHLIDFERKDVSAAIGPDPEANDYSSPAWSPAGDWLLTAKRLPGSGPNKQLWLMRLDGTEGRALSSDNNYTYDGYRWDAWGTRAVMQRIALREAGALPEVVVLTMGSSEVKLLVADASMARWLP
;
A
#
# COMPACT_ATOMS: atom_id res chain seq x y z
N MET A 1 40.81 -35.26 10.85
CA MET A 1 40.53 -33.84 10.59
C MET A 1 39.09 -33.71 10.13
N ARG A 2 38.20 -33.17 10.97
CA ARG A 2 36.80 -32.91 10.60
C ARG A 2 36.70 -31.45 10.15
N ALA A 3 36.24 -31.21 8.92
CA ALA A 3 36.01 -29.87 8.42
C ALA A 3 34.81 -29.24 9.12
N CYS A 4 35.02 -28.08 9.73
CA CYS A 4 33.96 -27.27 10.32
C CYS A 4 33.22 -26.55 9.17
N SER A 5 31.92 -26.77 9.05
CA SER A 5 31.06 -26.07 8.09
C SER A 5 30.94 -24.61 8.53
N SER A 6 31.47 -23.69 7.71
CA SER A 6 31.27 -22.25 7.91
C SER A 6 29.83 -21.91 7.52
N GLN A 7 28.96 -21.80 8.52
CA GLN A 7 27.63 -21.24 8.35
C GLN A 7 27.79 -19.72 8.19
N THR A 8 27.73 -19.24 6.96
CA THR A 8 27.72 -17.81 6.66
C THR A 8 26.45 -17.21 7.27
N LEU A 9 26.62 -16.47 8.37
CA LEU A 9 25.56 -15.66 8.98
C LEU A 9 25.17 -14.59 7.95
N LYS A 10 24.08 -14.81 7.20
CA LYS A 10 23.43 -13.71 6.48
C LYS A 10 22.89 -12.79 7.55
N LEU A 11 23.54 -11.63 7.74
CA LEU A 11 22.94 -10.52 8.45
C LEU A 11 21.60 -10.25 7.77
N ALA A 12 20.50 -10.64 8.41
CA ALA A 12 19.18 -10.23 8.00
C ALA A 12 19.19 -8.70 8.11
N GLN A 13 19.25 -8.03 6.97
CA GLN A 13 19.02 -6.60 6.93
C GLN A 13 17.65 -6.39 7.55
N SER A 14 17.61 -5.74 8.72
CA SER A 14 16.35 -5.36 9.35
C SER A 14 15.64 -4.42 8.40
N GLN A 15 14.72 -4.97 7.61
CA GLN A 15 13.78 -4.18 6.84
C GLN A 15 12.58 -3.97 7.76
N ALA A 16 12.26 -2.71 8.06
CA ALA A 16 10.98 -2.40 8.67
C ALA A 16 9.89 -2.82 7.68
N LEU A 17 9.18 -3.88 8.03
CA LEU A 17 8.10 -4.47 7.24
C LEU A 17 6.82 -4.21 8.00
N VAL A 18 5.96 -3.36 7.45
CA VAL A 18 4.55 -3.31 7.87
C VAL A 18 3.83 -4.39 7.08
N THR A 19 3.35 -5.43 7.74
CA THR A 19 2.52 -6.48 7.12
C THR A 19 1.04 -6.18 7.29
N LEU A 20 0.20 -6.75 6.42
CA LEU A 20 -1.25 -6.70 6.54
C LEU A 20 -1.77 -8.07 6.98
N HIS A 21 -2.72 -8.07 7.91
CA HIS A 21 -3.42 -9.27 8.38
C HIS A 21 -4.93 -9.05 8.35
N LEU A 22 -5.68 -10.10 8.02
CA LEU A 22 -7.13 -10.15 8.15
C LEU A 22 -7.48 -10.92 9.41
N ILE A 23 -8.40 -10.35 10.18
CA ILE A 23 -8.84 -10.92 11.45
C ILE A 23 -10.34 -11.18 11.34
N ASP A 24 -10.72 -12.45 11.47
CA ASP A 24 -12.12 -12.86 11.59
C ASP A 24 -12.44 -13.04 13.08
N PHE A 25 -13.26 -12.13 13.62
CA PHE A 25 -13.62 -12.14 15.04
C PHE A 25 -14.57 -13.27 15.42
N GLU A 26 -15.44 -13.70 14.51
CA GLU A 26 -16.40 -14.78 14.75
C GLU A 26 -15.69 -16.13 14.76
N ARG A 27 -14.82 -16.36 13.77
CA ARG A 27 -13.99 -17.57 13.66
C ARG A 27 -12.78 -17.56 14.60
N LYS A 28 -12.43 -16.40 15.16
CA LYS A 28 -11.22 -16.18 15.96
C LYS A 28 -9.95 -16.58 15.21
N ASP A 29 -9.91 -16.23 13.93
CA ASP A 29 -8.84 -16.59 13.02
C ASP A 29 -8.09 -15.35 12.54
N VAL A 30 -6.80 -15.54 12.24
CA VAL A 30 -5.93 -14.50 11.68
C VAL A 30 -5.23 -15.08 10.45
N SER A 31 -5.45 -14.47 9.30
CA SER A 31 -4.78 -14.83 8.06
C SER A 31 -3.89 -13.68 7.56
N ALA A 32 -2.80 -14.03 6.86
CA ALA A 32 -2.02 -13.03 6.16
C ALA A 32 -2.91 -12.38 5.08
N ALA A 33 -2.92 -11.05 5.01
CA ALA A 33 -4.06 -10.38 4.42
C ALA A 33 -4.20 -10.66 2.93
N ILE A 34 -3.22 -10.31 2.08
CA ILE A 34 -3.46 -10.31 0.64
C ILE A 34 -2.12 -10.34 -0.16
N GLY A 35 -2.02 -11.22 -1.16
CA GLY A 35 -0.92 -11.31 -2.14
C GLY A 35 -0.02 -12.56 -2.00
N PRO A 36 0.84 -12.86 -3.00
CA PRO A 36 1.60 -14.12 -3.07
C PRO A 36 2.77 -14.22 -2.07
N ASP A 37 3.25 -13.09 -1.54
CA ASP A 37 4.29 -13.03 -0.52
C ASP A 37 4.04 -11.80 0.38
N PRO A 38 3.06 -11.90 1.29
CA PRO A 38 2.60 -10.76 2.09
C PRO A 38 3.62 -10.34 3.15
N GLU A 39 4.54 -11.22 3.55
CA GLU A 39 5.54 -10.93 4.57
C GLU A 39 6.80 -10.26 4.03
N ALA A 40 7.05 -10.34 2.71
CA ALA A 40 8.19 -9.67 2.10
C ALA A 40 7.97 -8.17 1.86
N ASN A 41 6.74 -7.63 1.98
CA ASN A 41 6.47 -6.26 1.57
C ASN A 41 6.20 -5.32 2.74
N ASP A 42 6.43 -4.04 2.51
CA ASP A 42 6.16 -2.96 3.45
C ASP A 42 4.94 -2.15 2.99
N TYR A 43 3.82 -2.30 3.69
CA TYR A 43 2.53 -1.73 3.35
C TYR A 43 2.25 -0.41 4.09
N SER A 44 1.34 0.41 3.58
CA SER A 44 0.73 1.53 4.31
C SER A 44 -0.63 1.11 4.90
N SER A 45 -1.17 1.93 5.80
CA SER A 45 -2.49 1.70 6.39
C SER A 45 -3.56 1.55 5.29
N PRO A 46 -4.25 0.41 5.18
CA PRO A 46 -5.13 0.17 4.06
C PRO A 46 -6.51 0.82 4.24
N ALA A 47 -7.28 0.90 3.16
CA ALA A 47 -8.69 1.29 3.19
C ALA A 47 -9.55 0.30 2.42
N TRP A 48 -10.58 -0.22 3.08
CA TRP A 48 -11.57 -1.10 2.48
C TRP A 48 -12.47 -0.30 1.54
N SER A 49 -12.76 -0.87 0.38
CA SER A 49 -13.84 -0.40 -0.49
C SER A 49 -15.20 -0.52 0.21
N PRO A 50 -16.20 0.32 -0.12
CA PRO A 50 -17.51 0.27 0.52
C PRO A 50 -18.23 -1.08 0.38
N ALA A 51 -18.02 -1.79 -0.73
CA ALA A 51 -18.57 -3.12 -0.96
C ALA A 51 -17.82 -4.24 -0.21
N GLY A 52 -16.63 -3.96 0.33
CA GLY A 52 -15.84 -4.92 1.10
C GLY A 52 -14.93 -5.85 0.27
N ASP A 53 -15.10 -5.93 -1.05
CA ASP A 53 -14.36 -6.88 -1.90
C ASP A 53 -12.90 -6.47 -2.16
N TRP A 54 -12.61 -5.17 -2.06
CA TRP A 54 -11.32 -4.59 -2.41
C TRP A 54 -10.66 -3.82 -1.28
N LEU A 55 -9.33 -3.83 -1.28
CA LEU A 55 -8.45 -3.08 -0.42
C LEU A 55 -7.59 -2.13 -1.26
N LEU A 56 -7.55 -0.85 -0.88
CA LEU A 56 -6.59 0.12 -1.37
C LEU A 56 -5.47 0.29 -0.34
N THR A 57 -4.23 0.16 -0.76
CA THR A 57 -3.05 0.39 0.08
C THR A 57 -1.89 0.85 -0.78
N ALA A 58 -0.83 1.35 -0.16
CA ALA A 58 0.46 1.50 -0.83
C ALA A 58 1.42 0.43 -0.33
N LYS A 59 2.25 -0.05 -1.24
CA LYS A 59 3.17 -1.16 -1.01
C LYS A 59 4.54 -0.81 -1.58
N ARG A 60 5.57 -1.05 -0.79
CA ARG A 60 6.98 -1.07 -1.21
C ARG A 60 7.44 -2.52 -1.35
N LEU A 61 8.02 -2.84 -2.50
CA LEU A 61 8.60 -4.15 -2.78
C LEU A 61 10.01 -4.25 -2.17
N PRO A 62 10.47 -5.45 -1.76
CA PRO A 62 11.86 -5.68 -1.40
C PRO A 62 12.84 -5.11 -2.42
N GLY A 63 13.88 -4.43 -1.95
CA GLY A 63 14.94 -3.89 -2.80
C GLY A 63 14.51 -2.72 -3.71
N SER A 64 13.28 -2.24 -3.60
CA SER A 64 12.83 -1.02 -4.28
C SER A 64 13.21 0.25 -3.48
N GLY A 65 13.04 1.42 -4.12
CA GLY A 65 13.28 2.72 -3.50
C GLY A 65 12.38 2.98 -2.28
N PRO A 66 12.53 4.14 -1.60
CA PRO A 66 11.77 4.45 -0.39
C PRO A 66 10.26 4.66 -0.64
N ASN A 67 9.85 4.80 -1.90
CA ASN A 67 8.47 5.05 -2.31
C ASN A 67 7.58 3.82 -2.16
N LYS A 68 6.35 4.02 -1.66
CA LYS A 68 5.29 3.00 -1.69
C LYS A 68 4.34 3.32 -2.85
N GLN A 69 4.21 2.38 -3.78
CA GLN A 69 3.30 2.52 -4.92
C GLN A 69 1.86 2.19 -4.50
N LEU A 70 0.86 2.76 -5.16
CA LEU A 70 -0.56 2.49 -4.93
C LEU A 70 -0.94 1.12 -5.51
N TRP A 71 -1.65 0.31 -4.74
CA TRP A 71 -2.12 -1.02 -5.13
C TRP A 71 -3.58 -1.21 -4.76
N LEU A 72 -4.30 -1.88 -5.67
CA LEU A 72 -5.63 -2.41 -5.44
C LEU A 72 -5.53 -3.92 -5.30
N MET A 73 -6.08 -4.48 -4.22
CA MET A 73 -5.99 -5.91 -3.95
C MET A 73 -7.35 -6.47 -3.54
N ARG A 74 -7.71 -7.66 -4.04
CA ARG A 74 -8.93 -8.36 -3.62
C ARG A 74 -8.74 -8.96 -2.25
N LEU A 75 -9.78 -8.84 -1.43
CA LEU A 75 -9.77 -9.34 -0.06
C LEU A 75 -9.53 -10.86 0.03
N ASP A 76 -10.04 -11.61 -0.95
CA ASP A 76 -9.88 -13.06 -1.05
C ASP A 76 -8.49 -13.52 -1.49
N GLY A 77 -7.55 -12.59 -1.73
CA GLY A 77 -6.18 -12.92 -2.15
C GLY A 77 -6.03 -13.26 -3.63
N THR A 78 -7.11 -13.34 -4.41
CA THR A 78 -7.07 -13.85 -5.78
C THR A 78 -6.49 -12.86 -6.80
N GLU A 79 -6.48 -11.57 -6.48
CA GLU A 79 -6.00 -10.53 -7.38
C GLU A 79 -5.32 -9.39 -6.61
N GLY A 80 -4.26 -8.85 -7.19
CA GLY A 80 -3.61 -7.63 -6.73
C GLY A 80 -2.86 -6.97 -7.86
N ARG A 81 -3.08 -5.67 -8.07
CA ARG A 81 -2.44 -4.91 -9.14
C ARG A 81 -1.99 -3.52 -8.68
N ALA A 82 -0.85 -3.09 -9.20
CA ALA A 82 -0.39 -1.72 -9.03
C ALA A 82 -1.32 -0.78 -9.82
N LEU A 83 -1.64 0.36 -9.20
CA LEU A 83 -2.38 1.48 -9.79
C LEU A 83 -1.47 2.66 -10.12
N SER A 84 -0.24 2.65 -9.61
CA SER A 84 0.78 3.65 -9.91
C SER A 84 2.15 2.98 -10.12
N SER A 85 3.00 3.66 -10.89
CA SER A 85 4.37 3.23 -11.18
C SER A 85 5.39 4.37 -11.11
N ASP A 86 4.96 5.60 -10.83
CA ASP A 86 5.85 6.75 -10.71
C ASP A 86 6.60 6.70 -9.38
N ASN A 87 7.90 6.44 -9.46
CA ASN A 87 8.79 6.33 -8.30
C ASN A 87 9.15 7.67 -7.64
N ASN A 88 8.67 8.80 -8.18
CA ASN A 88 8.82 10.09 -7.53
C ASN A 88 7.82 10.28 -6.40
N TYR A 89 6.70 9.54 -6.40
CA TYR A 89 5.62 9.71 -5.42
C TYR A 89 5.48 8.52 -4.47
N THR A 90 5.08 8.81 -3.24
CA THR A 90 4.55 7.83 -2.29
C THR A 90 3.14 8.21 -1.89
N TYR A 91 2.29 7.23 -1.59
CA TYR A 91 0.87 7.42 -1.33
C TYR A 91 0.49 7.00 0.10
N ASP A 92 -0.50 7.69 0.68
CA ASP A 92 -1.12 7.33 1.96
C ASP A 92 -2.52 7.97 2.12
N GLY A 93 -3.23 7.67 3.23
CA GLY A 93 -4.42 8.42 3.64
C GLY A 93 -5.64 8.21 2.75
N TYR A 94 -5.88 6.97 2.29
CA TYR A 94 -6.93 6.65 1.33
C TYR A 94 -8.34 6.77 1.92
N ARG A 95 -9.26 7.34 1.14
CA ARG A 95 -10.69 7.45 1.46
C ARG A 95 -11.52 7.19 0.20
N TRP A 96 -12.28 6.11 0.21
CA TRP A 96 -13.26 5.80 -0.82
C TRP A 96 -14.48 6.73 -0.74
N ASP A 97 -15.06 7.07 -1.88
CA ASP A 97 -16.41 7.64 -1.91
C ASP A 97 -17.43 6.56 -1.53
N ALA A 98 -18.65 6.98 -1.16
CA ALA A 98 -19.67 6.06 -0.66
C ALA A 98 -20.09 4.99 -1.68
N TRP A 99 -19.84 5.23 -2.97
CA TRP A 99 -20.20 4.33 -4.07
C TRP A 99 -19.07 3.40 -4.51
N GLY A 100 -17.86 3.55 -3.96
CA GLY A 100 -16.70 2.75 -4.36
C GLY A 100 -16.20 3.05 -5.76
N THR A 101 -16.59 4.18 -6.35
CA THR A 101 -16.21 4.56 -7.72
C THR A 101 -14.94 5.40 -7.74
N ARG A 102 -14.64 6.10 -6.65
CA ARG A 102 -13.48 6.96 -6.53
C ARG A 102 -12.83 6.82 -5.17
N ALA A 103 -11.55 7.13 -5.12
CA ALA A 103 -10.83 7.31 -3.87
C ALA A 103 -10.03 8.61 -3.92
N VAL A 104 -10.06 9.37 -2.83
CA VAL A 104 -9.08 10.44 -2.58
C VAL A 104 -7.98 9.91 -1.68
N MET A 105 -6.78 10.42 -1.86
CA MET A 105 -5.62 10.05 -1.07
C MET A 105 -4.59 11.18 -1.09
N GLN A 106 -3.62 11.07 -0.20
CA GLN A 106 -2.46 11.91 -0.18
C GLN A 106 -1.35 11.29 -1.02
N ARG A 107 -0.61 12.12 -1.78
CA ARG A 107 0.70 11.76 -2.31
C ARG A 107 1.75 12.79 -1.94
N ILE A 108 3.02 12.37 -1.85
CA ILE A 108 4.16 13.25 -1.58
C ILE A 108 5.26 12.94 -2.59
N ALA A 109 5.86 13.97 -3.19
CA ALA A 109 7.05 13.86 -4.03
C ALA A 109 8.29 13.62 -3.15
N LEU A 110 8.83 12.40 -3.14
CA LEU A 110 9.94 12.02 -2.26
C LEU A 110 11.31 12.54 -2.70
N ARG A 111 11.42 13.03 -3.94
CA ARG A 111 12.69 13.50 -4.52
C ARG A 111 12.81 15.02 -4.57
N GLU A 112 11.85 15.72 -3.98
CA GLU A 112 11.79 17.17 -3.95
C GLU A 112 11.93 17.64 -2.51
N ALA A 113 12.96 18.45 -2.26
CA ALA A 113 13.19 19.02 -0.94
C ALA A 113 12.06 19.99 -0.58
N GLY A 114 11.45 19.79 0.59
CA GLY A 114 10.33 20.63 1.03
C GLY A 114 8.99 20.34 0.33
N ALA A 115 8.86 19.19 -0.36
CA ALA A 115 7.61 18.79 -0.97
C ALA A 115 6.46 18.78 0.05
N LEU A 116 5.40 19.53 -0.26
CA LEU A 116 4.17 19.54 0.51
C LEU A 116 3.24 18.41 0.01
N PRO A 117 2.39 17.85 0.88
CA PRO A 117 1.41 16.87 0.47
C PRO A 117 0.47 17.39 -0.62
N GLU A 118 0.07 16.50 -1.51
CA GLU A 118 -0.94 16.76 -2.52
C GLU A 118 -2.14 15.83 -2.30
N VAL A 119 -3.35 16.34 -2.49
CA VAL A 119 -4.55 15.52 -2.56
C VAL A 119 -4.77 15.13 -4.00
N VAL A 120 -4.88 13.83 -4.23
CA VAL A 120 -5.16 13.24 -5.54
C VAL A 120 -6.40 12.36 -5.51
N VAL A 121 -7.01 12.16 -6.67
CA VAL A 121 -8.18 11.33 -6.86
C VAL A 121 -7.90 10.25 -7.90
N LEU A 122 -8.31 9.02 -7.59
CA LEU A 122 -8.35 7.90 -8.53
C LEU A 122 -9.81 7.55 -8.82
N THR A 123 -10.12 7.34 -10.09
CA THR A 123 -11.41 6.75 -10.52
C THR A 123 -11.20 5.27 -10.84
N MET A 124 -12.06 4.39 -10.31
CA MET A 124 -11.95 2.96 -10.57
C MET A 124 -12.08 2.65 -12.05
N GLY A 125 -11.25 1.72 -12.54
CA GLY A 125 -11.13 1.40 -13.97
C GLY A 125 -10.25 2.37 -14.76
N SER A 126 -9.87 3.53 -14.21
CA SER A 126 -8.87 4.41 -14.81
C SER A 126 -7.46 3.95 -14.46
N SER A 127 -6.50 4.24 -15.34
CA SER A 127 -5.06 4.11 -15.10
C SER A 127 -4.41 5.40 -14.58
N GLU A 128 -5.18 6.48 -14.43
CA GLU A 128 -4.66 7.80 -14.10
C GLU A 128 -5.02 8.20 -12.66
N VAL A 129 -4.01 8.64 -11.90
CA VAL A 129 -4.18 9.31 -10.61
C VAL A 129 -4.07 10.81 -10.82
N LYS A 130 -5.17 11.54 -10.60
CA LYS A 130 -5.29 12.97 -10.93
C LYS A 130 -5.02 13.85 -9.71
N LEU A 131 -4.22 14.90 -9.89
CA LEU A 131 -4.09 15.96 -8.88
C LEU A 131 -5.43 16.67 -8.72
N LEU A 132 -5.89 16.79 -7.46
CA LEU A 132 -7.11 17.51 -7.11
C LEU A 132 -6.78 18.85 -6.46
N VAL A 133 -5.88 18.85 -5.47
CA VAL A 133 -5.43 20.06 -4.74
C VAL A 133 -3.95 19.90 -4.37
N ALA A 134 -3.14 20.91 -4.64
CA ALA A 134 -1.75 20.99 -4.18
C ALA A 134 -1.68 21.60 -2.77
N ASP A 135 -0.62 21.29 -2.01
CA ASP A 135 -0.43 21.75 -0.63
C ASP A 135 -1.66 21.48 0.27
N ALA A 136 -2.11 20.23 0.24
CA ALA A 136 -3.27 19.78 0.98
C ALA A 136 -3.08 18.33 1.46
N SER A 137 -3.67 18.04 2.60
CA SER A 137 -3.66 16.71 3.20
C SER A 137 -5.03 16.36 3.79
N MET A 138 -5.20 15.12 4.24
CA MET A 138 -6.36 14.68 5.02
C MET A 138 -7.72 14.91 4.33
N ALA A 139 -7.77 14.78 3.01
CA ALA A 139 -9.02 14.87 2.27
C ALA A 139 -10.04 13.84 2.74
N ARG A 140 -11.31 14.25 2.76
CA ARG A 140 -12.44 13.37 3.08
C ARG A 140 -13.62 13.66 2.18
N TRP A 141 -14.36 12.61 1.87
CA TRP A 141 -15.68 12.76 1.28
C TRP A 141 -16.65 13.29 2.34
N LEU A 142 -17.54 14.18 1.93
CA LEU A 142 -18.69 14.58 2.72
C LEU A 142 -19.86 13.62 2.38
N PRO A 143 -20.75 13.34 3.35
CA PRO A 143 -21.99 12.60 3.10
C PRO A 143 -22.86 13.23 2.01
#